data_AF-A0A453CNR7-F1
#
_entry.id   AF-A0A453CNR7-F1
#
_cell.length_a   1.000
_cell.length_b   1.000
_cell.length_c   1.000
_cell.angle_alpha   90.00
_cell.angle_beta   90.00
_cell.angle_gamma   90.00
#
_symmetry.space_group_name_H-M   'P 1'
#
loop_
_entity.id
_entity.type
_entity.pdbx_description
1 polymer ?
#
loop_
_entity_poly.entity_id
_entity_poly.type
_entity_poly.pdbx_seq_one_letter_code
_entity_poly.pdbx_strand_id
1 'polypeptide(L)'
;MRAQEILDGFQKTEFWYLNDKAHKDSCDDSAPCRPASHRGEERWWLPVPCVTKSGLTEPARRDLRQKHDCASQIHKAAMAINNGILAEIKIPESYTQTLPKCGRASVGDALYRGMSFPGKFSPEYLLDCLEISSEHEALEAADRVEAAMHVWRRKAGHGHARSPWGAVKDLMESDKNVMLASRAEDALLCLKHRFPGLSQTTLDASKIQHNKVGDHESMITTPKPPSTAPTEDFRSHHRLEL
;
A
#
# COMPACT_ATOMS: atom_id res chain seq x y z
N MET A 1 20.31 7.11 10.90
CA MET A 1 19.28 7.75 11.73
C MET A 1 18.15 6.76 11.92
N ARG A 2 17.76 6.47 13.16
CA ARG A 2 16.63 5.57 13.48
C ARG A 2 15.33 6.37 13.59
N ALA A 3 14.18 5.71 13.42
CA ALA A 3 12.87 6.38 13.56
C ALA A 3 12.70 7.08 14.92
N GLN A 4 13.19 6.46 15.99
CA GLN A 4 13.17 7.05 17.33
C GLN A 4 13.98 8.35 17.42
N GLU A 5 15.15 8.42 16.77
CA GLU A 5 15.99 9.63 16.77
C GLU A 5 15.29 10.82 16.08
N ILE A 6 14.43 10.54 15.09
CA ILE A 6 13.58 11.58 14.46
C ILE A 6 12.57 12.11 15.47
N LEU A 7 11.89 11.21 16.21
CA LEU A 7 10.90 11.57 17.22
C LEU A 7 11.53 12.34 18.39
N ASP A 8 12.68 11.89 18.87
CA ASP A 8 13.46 12.53 19.94
C ASP A 8 13.92 13.95 19.54
N GLY A 9 14.00 14.24 18.24
CA GLY A 9 14.34 15.55 17.71
C GLY A 9 13.22 16.61 17.81
N PHE A 10 12.01 16.26 18.26
CA PHE A 10 10.86 17.18 18.39
C PHE A 10 10.73 17.82 19.78
N GLN A 11 11.84 18.11 20.47
CA GLN A 11 11.82 18.71 21.82
C GLN A 11 11.47 20.20 21.84
N LYS A 12 11.77 20.92 20.74
CA LYS A 12 11.49 22.35 20.61
C LYS A 12 10.82 22.60 19.27
N THR A 13 9.51 22.77 19.30
CA THR A 13 8.69 22.96 18.09
C THR A 13 8.08 24.35 18.07
N GLU A 14 8.00 24.93 16.87
CA GLU A 14 7.26 26.17 16.62
C GLU A 14 5.79 25.91 16.21
N PHE A 15 5.36 24.64 16.35
CA PHE A 15 3.99 24.20 16.15
C PHE A 15 3.49 23.49 17.41
N TRP A 16 2.17 23.48 17.59
CA TRP A 16 1.46 22.80 18.67
C TRP A 16 0.13 22.25 18.15
N TYR A 17 -0.60 21.51 18.98
CA TYR A 17 -1.90 20.95 18.64
C TYR A 17 -3.01 21.62 19.44
N LEU A 18 -4.13 21.93 18.80
CA LEU A 18 -5.34 22.36 19.49
C LEU A 18 -5.99 21.15 20.17
N ASN A 19 -6.40 21.33 21.42
CA ASN A 19 -7.21 20.36 22.13
C ASN A 19 -8.70 20.65 21.85
N ASP A 20 -9.43 19.70 21.28
CA ASP A 20 -10.83 19.83 20.84
C ASP A 20 -11.81 20.24 21.97
N LYS A 21 -11.39 20.16 23.24
CA LYS A 21 -12.22 20.55 24.39
C LYS A 21 -12.16 22.04 24.76
N ALA A 22 -11.31 22.85 24.13
CA ALA A 22 -11.08 24.25 24.55
C ALA A 22 -11.75 25.31 23.65
N HIS A 23 -12.28 24.96 22.48
CA HIS A 23 -12.82 25.93 21.53
C HIS A 23 -14.12 25.41 20.91
N LYS A 24 -15.19 25.35 21.71
CA LYS A 24 -16.54 25.40 21.13
C LYS A 24 -17.05 26.83 21.00
N ASP A 25 -16.46 27.80 21.69
CA ASP A 25 -16.90 29.19 21.69
C ASP A 25 -15.72 30.17 21.68
N SER A 26 -15.23 30.55 20.50
CA SER A 26 -14.69 31.89 20.19
C SER A 26 -13.95 31.84 18.86
N CYS A 27 -14.70 32.03 17.78
CA CYS A 27 -14.14 32.59 16.56
C CYS A 27 -13.90 34.08 16.85
N ASP A 28 -12.76 34.39 17.45
CA ASP A 28 -12.32 35.76 17.64
C ASP A 28 -11.07 35.99 16.76
N ASP A 29 -11.11 37.02 15.90
CA ASP A 29 -10.03 37.41 14.99
C ASP A 29 -8.70 37.75 15.73
N SER A 30 -8.82 37.84 17.06
CA SER A 30 -7.79 37.99 18.10
C SER A 30 -6.88 36.77 18.30
N ALA A 31 -7.26 35.56 17.86
CA ALA A 31 -6.51 34.34 18.20
C ALA A 31 -5.07 34.36 17.65
N PRO A 32 -4.02 34.12 18.47
CA PRO A 32 -2.60 34.24 18.06
C PRO A 32 -2.13 33.18 17.05
N CYS A 33 -3.02 32.30 16.63
CA CYS A 33 -2.72 31.02 16.00
C CYS A 33 -3.54 30.87 14.71
N ARG A 34 -3.01 30.16 13.71
CA ARG A 34 -3.80 29.70 12.55
C ARG A 34 -3.72 28.18 12.46
N PRO A 35 -4.85 27.48 12.19
CA PRO A 35 -4.83 26.07 11.83
C PRO A 35 -3.93 25.88 10.61
N ALA A 36 -2.98 24.95 10.68
CA ALA A 36 -2.08 24.65 9.58
C ALA A 36 -2.75 23.82 8.46
N SER A 37 -3.93 23.24 8.73
CA SER A 37 -4.68 22.42 7.78
C SER A 37 -6.19 22.46 8.08
N HIS A 38 -7.01 22.38 7.02
CA HIS A 38 -8.44 22.10 7.15
C HIS A 38 -8.62 20.64 7.56
N ARG A 39 -9.24 20.42 8.72
CA ARG A 39 -9.60 19.08 9.17
C ARG A 39 -10.63 18.49 8.21
N GLY A 40 -10.23 17.53 7.39
CA GLY A 40 -11.17 16.74 6.58
C GLY A 40 -12.04 15.84 7.47
N GLU A 41 -13.26 15.52 7.03
CA GLU A 41 -14.21 14.66 7.77
C GLU A 41 -13.60 13.30 8.10
N GLU A 42 -12.75 12.75 7.23
CA GLU A 42 -12.10 11.45 7.40
C GLU A 42 -11.09 11.39 8.56
N ARG A 43 -10.64 12.53 9.09
CA ARG A 43 -9.59 12.61 10.13
C ARG A 43 -10.08 13.35 11.37
N TRP A 44 -11.37 13.23 11.65
CA TRP A 44 -12.04 13.92 12.76
C TRP A 44 -11.52 13.54 14.15
N TRP A 45 -10.71 12.49 14.31
CA TRP A 45 -10.11 12.12 15.60
C TRP A 45 -8.70 12.69 15.79
N LEU A 46 -8.08 13.28 14.76
CA LEU A 46 -6.73 13.85 14.88
C LEU A 46 -6.77 15.28 15.44
N PRO A 47 -5.86 15.65 16.36
CA PRO A 47 -5.69 17.03 16.81
C PRO A 47 -5.26 17.94 15.66
N VAL A 48 -5.75 19.19 15.65
CA VAL A 48 -5.43 20.15 14.59
C VAL A 48 -4.09 20.83 14.88
N PRO A 49 -3.06 20.67 14.01
CA PRO A 49 -1.79 21.36 14.18
C PRO A 49 -1.95 22.86 13.92
N CYS A 50 -1.26 23.66 14.73
CA CYS A 50 -1.27 25.12 14.69
C CYS A 50 0.15 25.68 14.69
N VAL A 51 0.27 26.85 14.07
CA VAL A 51 1.49 27.67 14.03
C VAL A 51 1.13 29.12 14.32
N THR A 52 2.13 29.95 14.57
CA THR A 52 1.95 31.40 14.77
C THR A 52 1.43 32.06 13.49
N LYS A 53 0.80 33.24 13.59
CA LYS A 53 0.31 33.98 12.41
C LYS A 53 1.40 34.26 11.36
N SER A 54 2.65 34.42 11.77
CA SER A 54 3.82 34.60 10.91
C SER A 54 4.33 33.29 10.26
N GLY A 55 3.79 32.14 10.68
CA GLY A 55 4.23 30.82 10.26
C GLY A 55 5.54 30.39 10.93
N LEU A 56 6.06 29.24 10.47
CA LEU A 56 7.32 28.66 10.93
C LEU A 56 8.52 29.48 10.42
N THR A 57 9.53 29.65 11.28
CA THR A 57 10.83 30.21 10.89
C THR A 57 11.50 29.31 9.83
N GLU A 58 12.39 29.90 9.02
CA GLU A 58 13.14 29.14 8.00
C GLU A 58 13.97 27.98 8.59
N PRO A 59 14.68 28.14 9.73
CA PRO A 59 15.36 27.03 10.38
C PRO A 59 14.41 25.90 10.79
N ALA A 60 13.28 26.22 11.44
CA ALA A 60 12.29 25.22 11.85
C ALA A 60 11.68 24.50 10.65
N ARG A 61 11.39 25.23 9.56
CA ARG A 61 10.86 24.64 8.32
C ARG A 61 11.86 23.72 7.64
N ARG A 62 13.14 24.09 7.60
CA ARG A 62 14.21 23.26 7.05
C ARG A 62 14.41 21.98 7.86
N ASP A 63 14.45 22.10 9.17
CA ASP A 63 14.58 20.97 10.09
C ASP A 63 13.39 20.00 9.95
N LEU A 64 12.15 20.51 9.86
CA LEU A 64 10.96 19.70 9.60
C LEU A 64 11.03 18.94 8.27
N ARG A 65 11.47 19.60 7.20
CA ARG A 65 11.65 18.95 5.88
C ARG A 65 12.71 17.85 5.96
N GLN A 66 13.84 18.12 6.62
CA GLN A 66 14.89 17.12 6.80
C GLN A 66 14.39 15.90 7.58
N LYS A 67 13.62 16.11 8.67
CA LYS A 67 13.00 15.04 9.44
C LYS A 67 11.99 14.24 8.60
N HIS A 68 11.16 14.93 7.82
CA HIS A 68 10.22 14.30 6.88
C HIS A 68 10.93 13.43 5.84
N ASP A 69 12.01 13.94 5.22
CA ASP A 69 12.75 13.24 4.19
C ASP A 69 13.46 12.01 4.77
N CYS A 70 14.01 12.14 5.99
CA CYS A 70 14.58 11.01 6.70
C CYS A 70 13.53 9.94 7.03
N ALA A 71 12.38 10.33 7.57
CA ALA A 71 11.28 9.40 7.84
C ALA A 71 10.80 8.69 6.56
N SER A 72 10.71 9.43 5.46
CA SER A 72 10.36 8.89 4.14
C SER A 72 11.38 7.87 3.63
N GLN A 73 12.68 8.12 3.84
CA GLN A 73 13.73 7.16 3.46
C GLN A 73 13.68 5.89 4.32
N ILE A 74 13.46 6.02 5.63
CA ILE A 74 13.29 4.87 6.53
C ILE A 74 12.06 4.06 6.11
N HIS A 75 10.95 4.72 5.81
CA HIS A 75 9.74 4.06 5.34
C HIS A 75 9.98 3.31 4.01
N LYS A 76 10.64 3.95 3.03
CA LYS A 76 11.01 3.31 1.76
C LYS A 76 11.90 2.08 1.97
N ALA A 77 12.90 2.18 2.84
CA ALA A 77 13.78 1.07 3.16
C ALA A 77 13.03 -0.09 3.83
N ALA A 78 12.16 0.22 4.79
CA ALA A 78 11.33 -0.78 5.46
C ALA A 78 10.37 -1.47 4.47
N MET A 79 9.72 -0.72 3.59
CA MET A 79 8.85 -1.28 2.54
C MET A 79 9.64 -2.15 1.56
N ALA A 80 10.84 -1.75 1.16
CA ALA A 80 11.69 -2.56 0.28
C ALA A 80 12.07 -3.91 0.92
N ILE A 81 12.40 -3.92 2.21
CA ILE A 81 12.68 -5.16 2.97
C ILE A 81 11.43 -6.04 3.04
N ASN A 82 10.28 -5.46 3.42
CA ASN A 82 9.02 -6.19 3.50
C ASN A 82 8.65 -6.84 2.17
N ASN A 83 8.80 -6.10 1.07
CA ASN A 83 8.54 -6.60 -0.27
C ASN A 83 9.52 -7.71 -0.68
N GLY A 84 10.79 -7.61 -0.29
CA GLY A 84 11.79 -8.67 -0.50
C GLY A 84 11.41 -9.97 0.20
N ILE A 85 11.06 -9.88 1.49
CA ILE A 85 10.61 -11.05 2.27
C ILE A 85 9.34 -11.66 1.66
N LEU A 86 8.34 -10.83 1.31
CA LEU A 86 7.11 -11.31 0.67
C LEU A 86 7.37 -12.01 -0.67
N ALA A 87 8.37 -11.57 -1.44
CA ALA A 87 8.75 -12.23 -2.69
C ALA A 87 9.29 -13.64 -2.48
N GLU A 88 10.00 -13.88 -1.37
CA GLU A 88 10.56 -15.19 -1.00
C GLU A 88 9.54 -16.14 -0.38
N ILE A 89 8.48 -15.63 0.25
CA ILE A 89 7.43 -16.48 0.85
C ILE A 89 6.75 -17.30 -0.26
N LYS A 90 6.74 -18.63 -0.05
CA LYS A 90 6.08 -19.58 -0.95
C LYS A 90 4.60 -19.24 -1.10
N ILE A 91 4.13 -19.26 -2.35
CA ILE A 91 2.71 -19.06 -2.67
C ILE A 91 1.88 -20.20 -2.05
N PRO A 92 0.87 -19.88 -1.22
CA PRO A 92 0.00 -20.89 -0.63
C PRO A 92 -0.79 -21.67 -1.68
N GLU A 93 -0.99 -22.97 -1.43
CA GLU A 93 -1.79 -23.82 -2.33
C GLU A 93 -3.26 -23.36 -2.38
N SER A 94 -3.79 -22.86 -1.27
CA SER A 94 -5.13 -22.28 -1.17
C SER A 94 -5.34 -21.15 -2.19
N TYR A 95 -4.39 -20.20 -2.27
CA TYR A 95 -4.42 -19.14 -3.30
C TYR A 95 -4.30 -19.71 -4.72
N THR A 96 -3.42 -20.70 -4.90
CA THR A 96 -3.25 -21.35 -6.21
C THR A 96 -4.53 -21.98 -6.73
N GLN A 97 -5.38 -22.52 -5.84
CA GLN A 97 -6.67 -23.13 -6.17
C GLN A 97 -7.76 -22.11 -6.50
N THR A 98 -7.65 -20.87 -6.01
CA THR A 98 -8.60 -19.80 -6.35
C THR A 98 -8.30 -19.14 -7.69
N LEU A 99 -7.09 -19.33 -8.23
CA LEU A 99 -6.71 -18.73 -9.51
C LEU A 99 -7.53 -19.30 -10.69
N PRO A 100 -7.90 -18.46 -11.67
CA PRO A 100 -8.53 -18.92 -12.89
C PRO A 100 -7.65 -19.91 -13.68
N LYS A 101 -8.29 -20.79 -14.45
CA LYS A 101 -7.58 -21.73 -15.34
C LYS A 101 -6.76 -21.06 -16.44
N CYS A 102 -7.03 -19.78 -16.73
CA CYS A 102 -6.38 -19.01 -17.80
C CYS A 102 -6.11 -17.58 -17.34
N GLY A 103 -4.89 -17.08 -17.50
CA GLY A 103 -4.51 -15.73 -17.06
C GLY A 103 -5.34 -14.63 -17.73
N ARG A 104 -5.81 -14.86 -18.98
CA ARG A 104 -6.76 -13.95 -19.66
C ARG A 104 -8.05 -13.73 -18.86
N ALA A 105 -8.53 -14.75 -18.14
CA ALA A 105 -9.74 -14.61 -17.33
C ALA A 105 -9.51 -13.71 -16.11
N SER A 106 -8.28 -13.61 -15.60
CA SER A 106 -7.95 -12.70 -14.51
C SER A 106 -7.86 -11.24 -14.98
N VAL A 107 -7.09 -10.98 -16.05
CA VAL A 107 -6.87 -9.60 -16.53
C VAL A 107 -8.00 -9.05 -17.40
N GLY A 108 -8.82 -9.93 -17.99
CA GLY A 108 -9.84 -9.54 -18.97
C GLY A 108 -9.26 -9.18 -20.33
N ASP A 109 -10.16 -8.90 -21.28
CA ASP A 109 -9.81 -8.80 -22.70
C ASP A 109 -8.97 -7.57 -23.05
N ALA A 110 -9.24 -6.42 -22.43
CA ALA A 110 -8.51 -5.18 -22.71
C ALA A 110 -7.03 -5.31 -22.36
N LEU A 111 -6.74 -5.70 -21.12
CA LEU A 111 -5.38 -5.93 -20.64
C LEU A 111 -4.69 -7.06 -21.39
N TYR A 112 -5.39 -8.17 -21.65
CA TYR A 112 -4.82 -9.28 -22.40
C TYR A 112 -4.38 -8.87 -23.80
N ARG A 113 -5.17 -8.06 -24.52
CA ARG A 113 -4.79 -7.56 -25.85
C ARG A 113 -3.52 -6.71 -25.78
N GLY A 114 -3.42 -5.81 -24.80
CA GLY A 114 -2.22 -4.98 -24.62
C GLY A 114 -0.98 -5.82 -24.27
N MET A 115 -1.12 -6.78 -23.35
CA MET A 115 -0.03 -7.67 -22.95
C MET A 115 0.39 -8.67 -24.03
N SER A 116 -0.53 -9.10 -24.90
CA SER A 116 -0.24 -10.06 -25.97
C SER A 116 0.21 -9.40 -27.29
N PHE A 117 0.30 -8.08 -27.33
CA PHE A 117 0.68 -7.35 -28.53
C PHE A 117 2.11 -7.71 -29.00
N PRO A 118 2.33 -8.15 -30.25
CA PRO A 118 3.64 -8.66 -30.69
C PRO A 118 4.75 -7.59 -30.78
N GLY A 119 4.41 -6.30 -30.69
CA GLY A 119 5.38 -5.21 -30.71
C GLY A 119 5.99 -4.86 -29.35
N LYS A 120 6.63 -3.68 -29.29
CA LYS A 120 7.20 -3.13 -28.06
C LYS A 120 6.11 -2.96 -27.00
N PHE A 121 6.35 -3.52 -25.83
CA PHE A 121 5.46 -3.40 -24.68
C PHE A 121 5.82 -2.14 -23.89
N SER A 122 4.82 -1.35 -23.52
CA SER A 122 4.94 -0.26 -22.54
C SER A 122 3.89 -0.48 -21.47
N PRO A 123 4.30 -0.77 -20.22
CA PRO A 123 3.36 -0.90 -19.11
C PRO A 123 2.68 0.44 -18.80
N GLU A 124 3.37 1.58 -18.98
CA GLU A 124 2.79 2.91 -18.75
C GLU A 124 1.59 3.16 -19.66
N TYR A 125 1.76 2.91 -20.97
CA TYR A 125 0.68 3.08 -21.94
C TYR A 125 -0.49 2.13 -21.67
N LEU A 126 -0.20 0.88 -21.30
CA LEU A 126 -1.22 -0.09 -20.92
C LEU A 126 -2.08 0.42 -19.75
N LEU A 127 -1.45 0.99 -18.73
CA LEU A 127 -2.12 1.53 -17.55
C LEU A 127 -2.86 2.84 -17.84
N ASP A 128 -2.34 3.68 -18.75
CA ASP A 128 -3.04 4.89 -19.18
C ASP A 128 -4.39 4.57 -19.86
N CYS A 129 -4.51 3.41 -20.49
CA CYS A 129 -5.76 2.94 -21.09
C CYS A 129 -6.78 2.37 -20.08
N LEU A 130 -6.42 2.19 -18.81
CA LEU A 130 -7.30 1.58 -17.80
C LEU A 130 -8.19 2.58 -17.04
N GLU A 131 -8.00 3.88 -17.25
CA GLU A 131 -8.76 4.95 -16.56
C GLU A 131 -8.85 4.74 -15.02
N ILE A 132 -7.73 4.39 -14.37
CA ILE A 132 -7.69 4.15 -12.92
C ILE A 132 -7.90 5.48 -12.18
N SER A 133 -9.02 5.59 -11.48
CA SER A 133 -9.48 6.81 -10.81
C SER A 133 -9.33 6.76 -9.29
N SER A 134 -9.21 5.57 -8.70
CA SER A 134 -9.11 5.36 -7.26
C SER A 134 -8.03 4.37 -6.85
N GLU A 135 -7.61 4.41 -5.57
CA GLU A 135 -6.71 3.41 -5.00
C GLU A 135 -7.31 2.00 -5.06
N HIS A 136 -8.62 1.89 -4.86
CA HIS A 136 -9.33 0.61 -4.91
C HIS A 136 -9.22 -0.03 -6.31
N GLU A 137 -9.48 0.75 -7.37
CA GLU A 137 -9.32 0.27 -8.75
C GLU A 137 -7.87 -0.10 -9.09
N ALA A 138 -6.91 0.67 -8.56
CA ALA A 138 -5.49 0.35 -8.71
C ALA A 138 -5.15 -1.00 -8.06
N LEU A 139 -5.72 -1.28 -6.88
CA LEU A 139 -5.50 -2.53 -6.16
C LEU A 139 -6.14 -3.70 -6.89
N GLU A 140 -7.38 -3.55 -7.36
CA GLU A 140 -8.05 -4.57 -8.17
C GLU A 140 -7.30 -4.86 -9.47
N ALA A 141 -6.70 -3.84 -10.10
CA ALA A 141 -5.85 -4.03 -11.26
C ALA A 141 -4.58 -4.82 -10.90
N ALA A 142 -3.93 -4.48 -9.79
CA ALA A 142 -2.74 -5.18 -9.30
C ALA A 142 -3.04 -6.66 -9.01
N ASP A 143 -4.12 -6.96 -8.30
CA ASP A 143 -4.56 -8.33 -8.00
C ASP A 143 -4.82 -9.15 -9.28
N ARG A 144 -5.52 -8.57 -10.25
CA ARG A 144 -5.81 -9.24 -11.53
C ARG A 144 -4.55 -9.53 -12.34
N VAL A 145 -3.63 -8.56 -12.41
CA VAL A 145 -2.35 -8.69 -13.12
C VAL A 145 -1.45 -9.73 -12.43
N GLU A 146 -1.34 -9.68 -11.10
CA GLU A 146 -0.55 -10.63 -10.31
C GLU A 146 -1.11 -12.06 -10.43
N ALA A 147 -2.42 -12.23 -10.35
CA ALA A 147 -3.08 -13.51 -10.59
C ALA A 147 -2.75 -14.07 -11.98
N ALA A 148 -2.84 -13.25 -13.04
CA ALA A 148 -2.53 -13.70 -14.41
C ALA A 148 -1.05 -14.07 -14.58
N MET A 149 -0.14 -13.26 -14.02
CA MET A 149 1.30 -13.52 -13.99
C MET A 149 1.57 -14.93 -13.45
N HIS A 150 0.98 -15.29 -12.31
CA HIS A 150 1.17 -16.62 -11.70
C HIS A 150 0.58 -17.76 -12.54
N VAL A 151 -0.59 -17.55 -13.15
CA VAL A 151 -1.17 -18.55 -14.05
C VAL A 151 -0.26 -18.80 -15.26
N TRP A 152 0.29 -17.75 -15.87
CA TRP A 152 1.19 -17.88 -17.01
C TRP A 152 2.53 -18.51 -16.63
N ARG A 153 3.14 -18.12 -15.51
CA ARG A 153 4.36 -18.77 -14.99
C ARG A 153 4.16 -20.27 -14.77
N ARG A 154 3.02 -20.67 -14.18
CA ARG A 154 2.69 -22.10 -13.98
C ARG A 154 2.58 -22.85 -15.30
N LYS A 155 1.92 -22.26 -16.30
CA LYS A 155 1.72 -22.90 -17.61
C LYS A 155 2.98 -22.97 -18.45
N ALA A 156 3.89 -22.01 -18.32
CA ALA A 156 5.19 -22.06 -19.02
C ALA A 156 6.00 -23.32 -18.66
N GLY A 157 5.88 -23.81 -17.42
CA GLY A 157 6.59 -25.01 -16.95
C GLY A 157 5.88 -26.35 -17.16
N HIS A 158 4.64 -26.37 -17.69
CA HIS A 158 3.85 -27.59 -17.87
C HIS A 158 3.76 -27.97 -19.36
N GLY A 159 4.71 -28.78 -19.85
CA GLY A 159 4.61 -29.42 -21.16
C GLY A 159 4.00 -30.82 -21.03
N HIS A 160 2.99 -31.14 -21.84
CA HIS A 160 2.42 -32.50 -21.87
C HIS A 160 2.36 -33.02 -23.31
N ALA A 161 3.52 -33.12 -23.94
CA ALA A 161 3.61 -33.58 -25.31
C ALA A 161 3.60 -35.12 -25.40
N ARG A 162 2.62 -35.67 -26.13
CA ARG A 162 2.59 -37.07 -26.58
C ARG A 162 2.99 -37.25 -28.06
N SER A 163 3.32 -36.16 -28.78
CA SER A 163 3.73 -36.18 -30.19
C SER A 163 4.69 -35.04 -30.55
N PRO A 164 5.51 -35.16 -31.63
CA PRO A 164 6.46 -34.12 -32.05
C PRO A 164 5.82 -32.77 -32.45
N TRP A 165 4.68 -32.79 -33.14
CA TRP A 165 3.93 -31.57 -33.47
C TRP A 165 3.30 -30.93 -32.22
N GLY A 166 2.82 -31.76 -31.29
CA GLY A 166 2.38 -31.32 -29.97
C GLY A 166 3.49 -30.61 -29.20
N ALA A 167 4.71 -31.14 -29.25
CA ALA A 167 5.87 -30.52 -28.60
C ALA A 167 6.21 -29.12 -29.15
N VAL A 168 6.12 -28.92 -30.47
CA VAL A 168 6.33 -27.59 -31.09
C VAL A 168 5.26 -26.59 -30.63
N LYS A 169 3.99 -27.02 -30.59
CA LYS A 169 2.90 -26.18 -30.11
C LYS A 169 3.07 -25.83 -28.63
N ASP A 170 3.40 -26.82 -27.80
CA ASP A 170 3.63 -26.63 -26.36
C ASP A 170 4.80 -25.67 -26.11
N LEU A 171 5.88 -25.76 -26.89
CA LEU A 171 7.01 -24.84 -26.82
C LEU A 171 6.58 -23.40 -27.14
N MET A 172 5.84 -23.20 -28.24
CA MET A 172 5.36 -21.87 -28.63
C MET A 172 4.38 -21.28 -27.59
N GLU A 173 3.51 -22.12 -27.02
CA GLU A 173 2.60 -21.70 -25.96
C GLU A 173 3.35 -21.39 -24.66
N SER A 174 4.40 -22.14 -24.34
CA SER A 174 5.30 -21.87 -23.22
C SER A 174 6.01 -20.52 -23.40
N ASP A 175 6.64 -20.26 -24.54
CA ASP A 175 7.31 -18.99 -24.85
C ASP A 175 6.34 -17.81 -24.74
N LYS A 176 5.11 -17.97 -25.23
CA LYS A 176 4.06 -16.98 -25.09
C LYS A 176 3.70 -16.74 -23.62
N ASN A 177 3.60 -17.79 -22.82
CA ASN A 177 3.29 -17.67 -21.39
C ASN A 177 4.44 -17.01 -20.61
N VAL A 178 5.71 -17.30 -20.95
CA VAL A 178 6.87 -16.62 -20.37
C VAL A 178 6.83 -15.12 -20.68
N MET A 179 6.59 -14.75 -21.94
CA MET A 179 6.46 -13.36 -22.35
C MET A 179 5.31 -12.64 -21.64
N LEU A 180 4.14 -13.26 -21.56
CA LEU A 180 2.97 -12.68 -20.87
C LEU A 180 3.22 -12.51 -19.38
N ALA A 181 3.87 -13.49 -18.73
CA ALA A 181 4.27 -13.39 -17.33
C ALA A 181 5.24 -12.24 -17.08
N SER A 182 6.26 -12.08 -17.94
CA SER A 182 7.22 -10.97 -17.84
C SER A 182 6.53 -9.62 -17.99
N ARG A 183 5.62 -9.47 -18.96
CA ARG A 183 4.88 -8.22 -19.16
C ARG A 183 3.90 -7.91 -18.03
N ALA A 184 3.32 -8.93 -17.42
CA ALA A 184 2.48 -8.76 -16.24
C ALA A 184 3.30 -8.28 -15.03
N GLU A 185 4.53 -8.78 -14.87
CA GLU A 185 5.46 -8.31 -13.83
C GLU A 185 5.83 -6.83 -14.03
N ASP A 186 6.17 -6.43 -15.26
CA ASP A 186 6.43 -5.03 -15.60
C ASP A 186 5.23 -4.12 -15.31
N ALA A 187 4.01 -4.58 -15.67
CA ALA A 187 2.78 -3.85 -15.40
C ALA A 187 2.49 -3.72 -13.90
N LEU A 188 2.71 -4.78 -13.12
CA LEU A 188 2.56 -4.77 -11.67
C LEU A 188 3.57 -3.83 -11.00
N LEU A 189 4.82 -3.81 -11.47
CA LEU A 189 5.83 -2.87 -10.99
C LEU A 189 5.45 -1.42 -11.31
N CYS A 190 4.96 -1.17 -12.53
CA CYS A 190 4.50 0.17 -12.95
C CYS A 190 3.30 0.64 -12.10
N LEU A 191 2.35 -0.25 -11.77
CA LEU A 191 1.25 0.05 -10.85
C LEU A 191 1.78 0.45 -9.47
N LYS A 192 2.69 -0.33 -8.88
CA LYS A 192 3.28 -0.02 -7.55
C LYS A 192 4.05 1.31 -7.55
N HIS A 193 4.68 1.68 -8.66
CA HIS A 193 5.33 2.99 -8.79
C HIS A 193 4.34 4.15 -8.92
N ARG A 194 3.23 3.98 -9.66
CA ARG A 194 2.19 5.01 -9.80
C ARG A 194 1.40 5.22 -8.51
N PHE A 195 1.23 4.15 -7.73
CA PHE A 195 0.47 4.14 -6.49
C PHE A 195 1.38 3.70 -5.31
N PRO A 196 2.28 4.57 -4.82
CA PRO A 196 3.23 4.20 -3.77
C PRO A 196 2.57 3.91 -2.40
N GLY A 197 1.31 4.30 -2.22
CA GLY A 197 0.50 3.99 -1.03
C GLY A 197 -0.44 2.80 -1.22
N LEU A 198 -0.30 2.05 -2.33
CA LEU A 198 -1.19 0.93 -2.63
C LEU A 198 -1.22 -0.08 -1.48
N SER A 199 -2.42 -0.42 -1.05
CA SER A 199 -2.64 -1.49 -0.08
C SER A 199 -2.05 -2.83 -0.54
N GLN A 200 -1.84 -3.75 0.41
CA GLN A 200 -1.29 -5.08 0.13
C GLN A 200 -2.20 -5.87 -0.82
N THR A 201 -1.62 -6.62 -1.76
CA THR A 201 -2.39 -7.45 -2.69
C THR A 201 -3.03 -8.64 -1.97
N THR A 202 -4.02 -9.25 -2.60
CA THR A 202 -4.65 -10.48 -2.13
C THR A 202 -3.63 -11.61 -1.96
N LEU A 203 -2.63 -11.71 -2.85
CA LEU A 203 -1.56 -12.69 -2.69
C LEU A 203 -0.66 -12.36 -1.49
N ASP A 204 -0.28 -11.10 -1.31
CA ASP A 204 0.54 -10.67 -0.16
C ASP A 204 -0.16 -11.00 1.16
N ALA A 205 -1.47 -10.68 1.26
CA ALA A 205 -2.29 -11.03 2.40
C ALA A 205 -2.34 -12.57 2.62
N SER A 206 -2.54 -13.33 1.54
CA SER A 206 -2.55 -14.80 1.60
C SER A 206 -1.21 -15.36 2.06
N LYS A 207 -0.09 -14.81 1.57
CA LYS A 207 1.27 -15.20 1.97
C LYS A 207 1.49 -14.95 3.45
N ILE A 208 1.12 -13.78 3.95
CA ILE A 208 1.23 -13.44 5.38
C ILE A 208 0.40 -14.40 6.24
N GLN A 209 -0.84 -14.67 5.83
CA GLN A 209 -1.76 -15.54 6.59
C GLN A 209 -1.28 -17.01 6.65
N HIS A 210 -0.70 -17.53 5.58
CA HIS A 210 -0.32 -18.94 5.46
C HIS A 210 1.16 -19.21 5.69
N ASN A 211 1.96 -18.17 5.91
CA ASN A 211 3.33 -18.32 6.34
C ASN A 211 3.32 -18.98 7.73
N LYS A 212 3.50 -20.30 7.78
CA LYS A 212 3.72 -21.01 9.04
C LYS A 212 5.06 -20.52 9.57
N VAL A 213 5.05 -19.75 10.65
CA VAL A 213 6.25 -19.34 11.39
C VAL A 213 6.88 -20.61 11.98
N GLY A 214 7.63 -21.33 11.14
CA GLY A 214 8.52 -22.41 11.52
C GLY A 214 9.94 -21.88 11.42
N ASP A 215 10.58 -21.74 12.58
CA ASP A 215 12.02 -21.60 12.82
C ASP A 215 12.71 -20.22 12.76
N HIS A 216 12.03 -19.10 12.53
CA HIS A 216 12.59 -17.78 12.87
C HIS A 216 11.51 -16.78 13.31
N GLU A 217 11.09 -16.86 14.57
CA GLU A 217 10.43 -15.76 15.27
C GLU A 217 11.43 -14.58 15.41
N SER A 218 11.27 -13.52 14.61
CA SER A 218 11.67 -12.14 15.00
C SER A 218 11.38 -11.02 13.99
N MET A 219 10.68 -11.23 12.86
CA MET A 219 10.59 -10.14 11.85
C MET A 219 9.24 -9.89 11.18
N ILE A 220 8.12 -10.39 11.71
CA ILE A 220 6.81 -10.05 11.14
C ILE A 220 5.83 -9.71 12.26
N THR A 221 5.98 -8.54 12.87
CA THR A 221 4.90 -7.71 13.43
C THR A 221 5.55 -6.42 13.91
N THR A 222 5.31 -5.30 13.22
CA THR A 222 5.49 -4.00 13.86
C THR A 222 4.49 -3.92 15.01
N PRO A 223 4.90 -3.56 16.23
CA PRO A 223 3.96 -3.44 17.34
C PRO A 223 2.94 -2.36 16.99
N LYS A 224 1.67 -2.76 16.87
CA LYS A 224 0.53 -1.83 16.89
C LYS A 224 0.69 -0.98 18.15
N PRO A 225 0.69 0.37 18.07
CA PRO A 225 0.77 1.19 19.26
C PRO A 225 -0.41 0.84 20.19
N PRO A 226 -0.20 0.78 21.51
CA PRO A 226 -1.26 0.43 22.44
C PRO A 226 -2.43 1.41 22.28
N SER A 227 -3.61 0.86 22.03
CA SER A 227 -4.86 1.60 22.09
C SER A 227 -5.14 1.91 23.56
N THR A 228 -4.69 3.07 24.03
CA THR A 228 -5.13 3.64 25.30
C THR A 228 -6.36 4.51 25.03
N ALA A 229 -7.52 3.87 24.96
CA ALA A 229 -8.78 4.56 25.27
C ALA A 229 -9.05 4.38 26.77
N PRO A 230 -9.20 5.46 27.55
CA PRO A 230 -9.78 5.34 28.88
C PRO A 230 -11.29 5.16 28.73
N THR A 231 -11.78 3.97 29.06
CA THR A 231 -13.14 3.77 29.56
C THR A 231 -13.23 4.42 30.93
N GLU A 232 -13.83 5.61 31.00
CA GLU A 232 -14.44 6.10 32.23
C GLU A 232 -15.96 6.04 32.06
N ASP A 233 -16.54 4.99 32.66
CA ASP A 233 -17.92 4.93 33.08
C ASP A 233 -18.13 5.95 34.21
N PHE A 234 -18.76 7.09 33.91
CA PHE A 234 -19.49 7.86 34.91
C PHE A 234 -20.96 7.92 34.52
N ARG A 235 -21.67 6.87 34.94
CA ARG A 235 -23.12 6.82 34.97
C ARG A 235 -23.61 7.71 36.11
N SER A 236 -23.75 9.01 35.86
CA SER A 236 -24.44 9.93 36.76
C SER A 236 -25.95 9.70 36.70
N HIS A 237 -26.44 8.76 37.52
CA HIS A 237 -27.82 8.79 37.97
C HIS A 237 -27.94 9.88 39.04
N HIS A 238 -28.58 11.01 38.75
CA HIS A 238 -29.49 11.64 39.70
C HIS A 238 -30.57 12.46 38.99
N ARG A 239 -31.71 11.77 38.93
CA ARG A 239 -33.10 12.21 38.78
C ARG A 239 -33.37 13.63 39.31
N LEU A 240 -33.84 14.50 38.43
CA LEU A 240 -34.69 15.65 38.79
C LEU A 240 -36.14 15.20 38.59
N GLU A 241 -36.89 15.06 39.67
CA GLU A 241 -38.34 15.28 39.69
C GLU A 241 -38.71 15.91 41.04
N LEU A 242 -39.32 17.09 40.93
CA LEU A 242 -40.11 17.89 41.90
C LEU A 242 -39.42 18.39 43.18
#